data_AF-A0A7J7FQW8-F1
#
_entry.id   AF-A0A7J7FQW8-F1
#
_cell.length_a   1.000
_cell.length_b   1.000
_cell.length_c   1.000
_cell.angle_alpha   90.00
_cell.angle_beta   90.00
_cell.angle_gamma   90.00
#
_symmetry.space_group_name_H-M   'P 1'
#
loop_
_entity.id
_entity.type
_entity.pdbx_description
1 polymer ?
#
loop_
_entity_poly.entity_id
_entity_poly.type
_entity_poly.pdbx_seq_one_letter_code
_entity_poly.pdbx_strand_id
1 'polypeptide(L)'
;MAPTKEEERRLKEYKDDSPFKLGPAERFLKAVLDIPFAFKRVDTMLYMANFESEAEYLKKSFDTLEAACEELRSSRMFLKLLEAVLKTGNRMNVGTNRGDAHAFKLDTLLKLVDVKAADGKTTLLHFVVQEIIKSEGARPSGDNQNPKYTSNDDANCRKLGLQVVSALSSELTNVKKAATMDSDVLSSDVMKLSKGLENIAEVVRLNEAIMGSEESKRRFSESMNRFMKMAEEQIIRIQAQESVALSLVKEITEYFHGNLAKEEAHPLRIFMVVRDFLTVLDRVCREVGMINERTIISSAHKFPIPVNPAMQAVVSEFRGRRQYSSSDDESSSP
;
A
#
# COMPACT_ATOMS: atom_id res chain seq x y z
N MET A 1 16.17 37.02 -6.92
CA MET A 1 15.29 37.77 -5.99
C MET A 1 14.78 38.99 -6.73
N ALA A 2 13.47 39.28 -6.65
CA ALA A 2 12.93 40.53 -7.16
C ALA A 2 13.31 41.68 -6.21
N PRO A 3 13.57 42.89 -6.71
CA PRO A 3 13.86 44.05 -5.88
C PRO A 3 12.62 44.52 -5.13
N THR A 4 12.84 45.24 -4.04
CA THR A 4 11.78 45.99 -3.37
C THR A 4 11.27 47.12 -4.29
N LYS A 5 10.04 47.58 -4.05
CA LYS A 5 9.45 48.70 -4.82
C LYS A 5 10.30 49.97 -4.74
N GLU A 6 10.96 50.21 -3.61
CA GLU A 6 11.83 51.37 -3.42
C GLU A 6 13.14 51.23 -4.22
N GLU A 7 13.74 50.03 -4.25
CA GLU A 7 14.93 49.76 -5.08
C GLU A 7 14.60 49.88 -6.57
N GLU A 8 13.46 49.33 -7.02
CA GLU A 8 12.98 49.47 -8.39
C GLU A 8 12.83 50.95 -8.80
N ARG A 9 12.19 51.75 -7.93
CA ARG A 9 11.99 53.19 -8.17
C ARG A 9 13.33 53.92 -8.29
N ARG A 10 14.26 53.68 -7.35
CA ARG A 10 15.59 54.31 -7.36
C ARG A 10 16.39 53.96 -8.62
N LEU A 11 16.35 52.71 -9.05
CA LEU A 11 17.07 52.26 -10.24
C LEU A 11 16.47 52.84 -11.54
N LYS A 12 15.14 52.98 -11.62
CA LYS A 12 14.47 53.61 -12.77
C LYS A 12 14.69 55.13 -12.84
N GLU A 13 14.76 55.81 -11.71
CA GLU A 13 15.01 57.25 -11.64
C GLU A 13 16.49 57.62 -11.87
N TYR A 14 17.39 56.63 -11.79
CA TYR A 14 18.81 56.83 -11.96
C TYR A 14 19.18 57.12 -13.43
N LYS A 15 19.45 58.40 -13.74
CA LYS A 15 19.72 58.89 -15.11
C LYS A 15 21.18 58.79 -15.58
N ASP A 16 22.10 58.43 -14.70
CA ASP A 16 23.53 58.35 -15.05
C ASP A 16 23.85 56.93 -15.57
N ASP A 17 24.02 56.79 -16.88
CA ASP A 17 24.31 55.49 -17.49
C ASP A 17 25.82 55.13 -17.49
N SER A 18 26.64 55.86 -16.72
CA SER A 18 28.06 55.55 -16.61
C SER A 18 28.29 54.13 -16.06
N PRO A 19 29.00 53.25 -16.79
CA PRO A 19 29.15 51.83 -16.45
C PRO A 19 29.96 51.56 -15.18
N PHE A 20 30.55 52.60 -14.59
CA PHE A 20 31.43 52.56 -13.42
C PHE A 20 30.76 52.98 -12.10
N LYS A 21 29.53 53.50 -12.14
CA LYS A 21 28.84 53.99 -10.93
C LYS A 21 27.85 53.00 -10.31
N LEU A 22 27.35 52.06 -11.10
CA LEU A 22 26.50 50.97 -10.63
C LEU A 22 27.33 49.69 -10.53
N GLY A 23 27.16 48.95 -9.44
CA GLY A 23 27.73 47.62 -9.31
C GLY A 23 27.16 46.64 -10.35
N PRO A 24 27.82 45.51 -10.63
CA PRO A 24 27.33 44.53 -11.61
C PRO A 24 25.88 44.08 -11.38
N ALA A 25 25.46 43.90 -10.12
CA ALA A 25 24.11 43.50 -9.77
C ALA A 25 23.06 44.59 -10.06
N GLU A 26 23.37 45.84 -9.76
CA GLU A 26 22.48 46.99 -10.01
C GLU A 26 22.33 47.24 -11.51
N ARG A 27 23.42 47.10 -12.29
CA ARG A 27 23.36 47.18 -13.75
C ARG A 27 22.49 46.10 -14.36
N PHE A 28 22.67 44.85 -13.90
CA PHE A 28 21.81 43.74 -14.33
C PHE A 28 20.35 44.04 -14.03
N LEU A 29 20.06 44.46 -12.80
CA LEU A 29 18.69 44.72 -12.37
C LEU A 29 18.06 45.90 -13.12
N LYS A 30 18.81 46.98 -13.37
CA LYS A 30 18.35 48.11 -14.19
C LYS A 30 17.95 47.64 -15.60
N ALA A 31 18.78 46.83 -16.25
CA ALA A 31 18.46 46.27 -17.56
C ALA A 31 17.24 45.34 -17.55
N VAL A 32 17.05 44.55 -16.48
CA VAL A 32 15.85 43.71 -16.31
C VAL A 32 14.60 44.57 -16.11
N LEU A 33 14.69 45.67 -15.37
CA LEU A 33 13.57 46.58 -15.10
C LEU A 33 13.09 47.35 -16.34
N ASP A 34 13.93 47.48 -17.37
CA ASP A 34 13.55 48.04 -18.67
C ASP A 34 12.62 47.09 -19.46
N ILE A 35 12.62 45.79 -19.12
CA ILE A 35 11.71 44.82 -19.72
C ILE A 35 10.33 44.98 -19.06
N PRO A 36 9.25 45.26 -19.83
CA PRO A 36 7.93 45.42 -19.26
C PRO A 36 7.45 44.15 -18.55
N PHE A 37 7.05 44.31 -17.29
CA PHE A 37 6.58 43.23 -16.42
C PHE A 37 7.57 42.06 -16.28
N ALA A 38 8.88 42.35 -16.30
CA ALA A 38 9.94 41.35 -16.28
C ALA A 38 9.73 40.22 -15.27
N PHE A 39 9.42 40.55 -14.01
CA PHE A 39 9.23 39.55 -12.95
C PHE A 39 7.99 38.68 -13.18
N LYS A 40 6.85 39.26 -13.59
CA LYS A 40 5.66 38.48 -13.95
C LYS A 40 5.95 37.53 -15.14
N ARG A 41 6.73 37.98 -16.12
CA ARG A 41 7.16 37.12 -17.25
C ARG A 41 8.05 35.97 -16.78
N VAL A 42 8.98 36.26 -15.88
CA VAL A 42 9.87 35.24 -15.27
C VAL A 42 9.05 34.22 -14.47
N ASP A 43 8.09 34.68 -13.67
CA ASP A 43 7.20 33.79 -12.90
C ASP A 43 6.38 32.89 -13.84
N THR A 44 5.85 33.44 -14.93
CA THR A 44 5.18 32.65 -15.99
C THR A 44 6.13 31.63 -16.62
N MET A 45 7.36 32.03 -16.97
CA MET A 45 8.36 31.12 -17.55
C MET A 45 8.74 29.99 -16.58
N LEU A 46 8.86 30.30 -15.29
CA LEU A 46 9.13 29.31 -14.25
C LEU A 46 7.98 28.31 -14.13
N TYR A 47 6.73 28.79 -14.10
CA TYR A 47 5.56 27.93 -14.09
C TYR A 47 5.53 27.01 -15.33
N MET A 48 5.74 27.57 -16.52
CA MET A 48 5.81 26.78 -17.76
C MET A 48 6.89 25.70 -17.73
N ALA A 49 8.06 26.02 -17.15
CA ALA A 49 9.16 25.08 -17.03
C ALA A 49 8.87 23.92 -16.08
N ASN A 50 8.10 24.17 -15.02
CA ASN A 50 7.75 23.16 -14.01
C ASN A 50 6.49 22.36 -14.35
N PHE A 51 5.60 22.93 -15.17
CA PHE A 51 4.26 22.40 -15.44
C PHE A 51 4.22 20.90 -15.75
N GLU A 52 5.06 20.43 -16.67
CA GLU A 52 5.04 19.02 -17.08
C GLU A 52 5.40 18.08 -15.92
N SER A 53 6.35 18.48 -15.09
CA SER A 53 6.76 17.68 -13.93
C SER A 53 5.69 17.65 -12.83
N GLU A 54 5.00 18.76 -12.60
CA GLU A 54 3.91 18.87 -11.64
C GLU A 54 2.67 18.08 -12.12
N ALA A 55 2.34 18.21 -13.41
CA ALA A 55 1.26 17.47 -14.06
C ALA A 55 1.48 15.95 -13.99
N GLU A 56 2.69 15.49 -14.33
CA GLU A 56 3.05 14.06 -14.28
C GLU A 56 3.07 13.52 -12.84
N TYR A 57 3.51 14.33 -11.87
CA TYR A 57 3.44 13.97 -10.45
C TYR A 57 1.98 13.76 -9.99
N LEU A 58 1.08 14.68 -10.32
CA LEU A 58 -0.34 14.59 -9.96
C LEU A 58 -0.99 13.36 -10.61
N LYS A 59 -0.75 13.17 -11.91
CA LYS A 59 -1.24 11.99 -12.64
C LYS A 59 -0.82 10.67 -11.96
N LYS A 60 0.47 10.51 -11.65
CA LYS A 60 0.98 9.32 -10.95
C LYS A 60 0.40 9.15 -9.56
N SER A 61 0.13 10.25 -8.87
CA SER A 61 -0.48 10.23 -7.55
C SER A 61 -1.91 9.69 -7.63
N PHE A 62 -2.71 10.17 -8.57
CA PHE A 62 -4.06 9.68 -8.79
C PHE A 62 -4.08 8.23 -9.31
N ASP A 63 -3.20 7.85 -10.25
CA ASP A 63 -3.02 6.46 -10.68
C ASP A 63 -2.73 5.52 -9.48
N THR A 64 -1.91 5.99 -8.53
CA THR A 64 -1.58 5.24 -7.32
C THR A 64 -2.81 5.08 -6.40
N LEU A 65 -3.64 6.10 -6.26
CA LEU A 65 -4.89 6.02 -5.49
C LEU A 65 -5.87 5.02 -6.12
N GLU A 66 -6.05 5.08 -7.44
CA GLU A 66 -6.91 4.15 -8.18
C GLU A 66 -6.41 2.70 -8.03
N ALA A 67 -5.11 2.48 -8.22
CA ALA A 67 -4.49 1.16 -8.05
C ALA A 67 -4.61 0.66 -6.60
N ALA A 68 -4.47 1.53 -5.60
CA ALA A 68 -4.64 1.17 -4.19
C ALA A 68 -6.09 0.75 -3.89
N CYS A 69 -7.09 1.42 -4.45
CA CYS A 69 -8.48 1.03 -4.34
C CYS A 69 -8.72 -0.37 -4.94
N GLU A 70 -8.19 -0.63 -6.13
CA GLU A 70 -8.32 -1.92 -6.80
C GLU A 70 -7.59 -3.04 -6.04
N GLU A 71 -6.39 -2.78 -5.52
CA GLU A 71 -5.64 -3.70 -4.66
C GLU A 71 -6.47 -4.13 -3.43
N LEU A 72 -7.10 -3.19 -2.73
CA LEU A 72 -7.96 -3.50 -1.58
C LEU A 72 -9.22 -4.28 -1.98
N ARG A 73 -9.81 -3.96 -3.15
CA ARG A 73 -11.06 -4.57 -3.62
C ARG A 73 -10.86 -6.00 -4.11
N SER A 74 -9.72 -6.27 -4.75
CA SER A 74 -9.47 -7.52 -5.48
C SER A 74 -8.50 -8.48 -4.80
N SER A 75 -7.72 -8.03 -3.80
CA SER A 75 -6.76 -8.92 -3.13
C SER A 75 -7.47 -10.06 -2.40
N ARG A 76 -7.38 -11.25 -3.00
CA ARG A 76 -7.93 -12.50 -2.46
C ARG A 76 -7.41 -12.78 -1.05
N MET A 77 -6.12 -12.56 -0.82
CA MET A 77 -5.51 -12.85 0.47
C MET A 77 -5.94 -11.84 1.54
N PHE A 78 -6.07 -10.55 1.18
CA PHE A 78 -6.62 -9.56 2.09
C PHE A 78 -8.05 -9.92 2.51
N LEU A 79 -8.95 -10.18 1.55
CA LEU A 79 -10.34 -10.55 1.85
C LEU A 79 -10.43 -11.84 2.68
N LYS A 80 -9.60 -12.85 2.37
CA LYS A 80 -9.54 -14.08 3.15
C LYS A 80 -9.07 -13.85 4.59
N LEU A 81 -8.13 -12.93 4.79
CA LEU A 81 -7.71 -12.53 6.12
C LEU A 81 -8.85 -11.88 6.89
N LEU A 82 -9.58 -10.94 6.28
CA LEU A 82 -10.74 -10.31 6.91
C LEU A 82 -11.80 -11.34 7.30
N GLU A 83 -12.09 -12.29 6.41
CA GLU A 83 -13.02 -13.39 6.69
C GLU A 83 -12.56 -14.26 7.86
N ALA A 84 -11.26 -14.62 7.91
CA ALA A 84 -10.69 -15.39 9.01
C ALA A 84 -10.77 -14.64 10.35
N VAL A 85 -10.52 -13.33 10.35
CA VAL A 85 -10.69 -12.47 11.52
C VAL A 85 -12.15 -12.44 11.97
N LEU A 86 -13.10 -12.25 11.06
CA LEU A 86 -14.53 -12.22 11.37
C LEU A 86 -15.00 -13.55 11.98
N LYS A 87 -14.65 -14.68 11.34
CA LYS A 87 -14.99 -16.02 11.82
C LYS A 87 -14.42 -16.30 13.19
N THR A 88 -13.16 -15.94 13.41
CA THR A 88 -12.48 -16.14 14.70
C THR A 88 -13.11 -15.26 15.78
N GLY A 89 -13.37 -13.97 15.47
CA GLY A 89 -14.04 -13.05 16.38
C GLY A 89 -15.44 -13.53 16.78
N ASN A 90 -16.25 -13.98 15.83
CA ASN A 90 -17.57 -14.55 16.10
C ASN A 90 -17.49 -15.79 16.99
N ARG A 91 -16.54 -16.68 16.72
CA ARG A 91 -16.33 -17.89 17.51
C ARG A 91 -15.93 -17.59 18.95
N MET A 92 -15.11 -16.56 19.17
CA MET A 92 -14.68 -16.14 20.51
C MET A 92 -15.77 -15.40 21.29
N ASN A 93 -16.69 -14.74 20.59
CA ASN A 93 -17.73 -13.91 21.20
C ASN A 93 -19.12 -14.58 21.22
N VAL A 94 -19.20 -15.90 21.00
CA VAL A 94 -20.45 -16.66 21.13
C VAL A 94 -21.09 -16.43 22.49
N GLY A 95 -22.39 -16.12 22.50
CA GLY A 95 -23.14 -15.84 23.73
C GLY A 95 -22.95 -14.43 24.30
N THR A 96 -22.21 -13.56 23.60
CA THR A 96 -22.10 -12.13 23.93
C THR A 96 -22.79 -11.28 22.87
N ASN A 97 -23.02 -9.99 23.16
CA ASN A 97 -23.52 -9.02 22.19
C ASN A 97 -22.53 -8.68 21.05
N ARG A 98 -21.33 -9.26 21.06
CA ARG A 98 -20.30 -9.13 20.01
C ARG A 98 -20.18 -10.38 19.13
N GLY A 99 -20.97 -11.43 19.41
CA GLY A 99 -21.06 -12.61 18.56
C GLY A 99 -21.98 -12.37 17.36
N ASP A 100 -21.92 -13.28 16.38
CA ASP A 100 -22.75 -13.25 15.15
C ASP A 100 -22.67 -11.93 14.34
N ALA A 101 -21.50 -11.29 14.39
CA ALA A 101 -21.23 -10.11 13.60
C ALA A 101 -21.13 -10.48 12.11
N HIS A 102 -21.64 -9.60 11.26
CA HIS A 102 -21.57 -9.75 9.80
C HIS A 102 -20.39 -8.98 9.20
N ALA A 103 -19.87 -7.99 9.92
CA ALA A 103 -18.73 -7.16 9.53
C ALA A 103 -18.07 -6.55 10.78
N PHE A 104 -16.87 -6.02 10.60
CA PHE A 104 -16.15 -5.24 11.61
C PHE A 104 -15.44 -4.06 10.95
N LYS A 105 -15.20 -2.98 11.70
CA LYS A 105 -14.41 -1.84 11.19
C LYS A 105 -12.96 -2.23 11.00
N LEU A 106 -12.31 -1.82 9.90
CA LEU A 106 -10.90 -2.14 9.63
C LEU A 106 -9.94 -1.76 10.76
N ASP A 107 -10.22 -0.69 11.53
CA ASP A 107 -9.45 -0.30 12.72
C ASP A 107 -9.33 -1.42 13.77
N THR A 108 -10.25 -2.39 13.76
CA THR A 108 -10.20 -3.57 14.63
C THR A 108 -8.99 -4.45 14.34
N LEU A 109 -8.48 -4.44 13.11
CA LEU A 109 -7.29 -5.21 12.72
C LEU A 109 -6.08 -4.85 13.58
N LEU A 110 -5.92 -3.57 13.92
CA LEU A 110 -4.82 -3.09 14.76
C LEU A 110 -4.93 -3.57 16.21
N LYS A 111 -6.13 -3.97 16.66
CA LYS A 111 -6.39 -4.44 18.04
C LYS A 111 -6.15 -5.95 18.20
N LEU A 112 -5.94 -6.68 17.11
CA LEU A 112 -5.75 -8.14 17.16
C LEU A 112 -4.45 -8.56 17.86
N VAL A 113 -3.48 -7.65 17.99
CA VAL A 113 -2.25 -7.88 18.74
C VAL A 113 -2.40 -7.68 20.25
N ASP A 114 -3.45 -7.02 20.69
CA ASP A 114 -3.71 -6.75 22.11
C ASP A 114 -4.43 -7.92 22.79
N VAL A 115 -5.18 -8.70 22.01
CA VAL A 115 -5.85 -9.92 22.49
C VAL A 115 -4.83 -11.05 22.53
N LYS A 116 -4.48 -11.50 23.73
CA LYS A 116 -3.44 -12.50 23.97
C LYS A 116 -3.99 -13.78 24.57
N ALA A 117 -3.33 -14.90 24.24
CA ALA A 117 -3.53 -16.17 24.90
C ALA A 117 -2.99 -16.15 26.35
N ALA A 118 -3.26 -17.21 27.11
CA ALA A 118 -2.83 -17.35 28.50
C ALA A 118 -1.30 -17.32 28.68
N ASP A 119 -0.53 -17.59 27.62
CA ASP A 119 0.94 -17.50 27.63
C ASP A 119 1.47 -16.05 27.61
N GLY A 120 0.59 -15.06 27.43
CA GLY A 120 0.94 -13.63 27.33
C GLY A 120 1.78 -13.25 26.10
N LYS A 121 2.05 -14.19 25.20
CA LYS A 121 2.94 -14.04 24.05
C LYS A 121 2.19 -14.18 22.73
N THR A 122 1.36 -15.21 22.61
CA THR A 122 0.63 -15.51 21.38
C THR A 122 -0.60 -14.61 21.29
N THR A 123 -0.67 -13.79 20.25
CA THR A 123 -1.81 -12.90 20.02
C THR A 123 -2.89 -13.56 19.17
N LEU A 124 -4.08 -12.97 19.11
CA LEU A 124 -5.16 -13.43 18.23
C LEU A 124 -4.72 -13.41 16.76
N LEU A 125 -3.93 -12.41 16.35
CA LEU A 125 -3.39 -12.34 15.00
C LEU A 125 -2.45 -13.52 14.68
N HIS A 126 -1.64 -13.98 15.64
CA HIS A 126 -0.81 -15.18 15.45
C HIS A 126 -1.66 -16.40 15.12
N PHE A 127 -2.75 -16.60 15.87
CA PHE A 127 -3.67 -17.70 15.67
C PHE A 127 -4.33 -17.62 14.28
N VAL A 128 -4.86 -16.45 13.92
CA VAL A 128 -5.48 -16.22 12.59
C VAL A 128 -4.49 -16.53 11.47
N VAL A 129 -3.26 -16.03 11.56
CA VAL A 129 -2.20 -16.30 10.57
C VAL A 129 -1.90 -17.80 10.47
N GLN A 130 -1.77 -18.50 11.60
CA GLN A 130 -1.54 -19.95 11.58
C GLN A 130 -2.68 -20.74 10.91
N GLU A 131 -3.93 -20.35 11.13
CA GLU A 131 -5.08 -21.00 10.48
C GLU A 131 -5.09 -20.73 8.96
N ILE A 132 -4.76 -19.51 8.53
CA ILE A 132 -4.65 -19.21 7.10
C ILE A 132 -3.52 -20.02 6.48
N ILE A 133 -2.34 -20.10 7.14
CA ILE A 133 -1.19 -20.90 6.69
C ILE A 133 -1.58 -22.36 6.45
N LYS A 134 -2.28 -22.99 7.39
CA LYS A 134 -2.75 -24.37 7.23
C LYS A 134 -3.67 -24.50 6.02
N SER A 135 -4.62 -23.57 5.87
CA SER A 135 -5.61 -23.61 4.79
C SER A 135 -5.01 -23.38 3.38
N GLU A 136 -4.01 -22.52 3.25
CA GLU A 136 -3.35 -22.24 1.97
C GLU A 136 -2.28 -23.28 1.66
N GLY A 137 -1.59 -23.80 2.68
CA GLY A 137 -0.59 -24.85 2.54
C GLY A 137 -1.17 -26.21 2.13
N ALA A 138 -2.41 -26.51 2.52
CA ALA A 138 -3.10 -27.75 2.20
C ALA A 138 -3.72 -27.77 0.79
N ARG A 139 -3.64 -26.68 0.02
CA ARG A 139 -4.13 -26.68 -1.36
C ARG A 139 -3.21 -27.56 -2.22
N PRO A 140 -3.72 -28.66 -2.80
CA PRO A 140 -2.90 -29.51 -3.66
C PRO A 140 -2.45 -28.67 -4.85
N SER A 141 -1.13 -28.49 -4.98
CA SER A 141 -0.54 -28.09 -6.25
C SER A 141 -0.95 -29.16 -7.24
N GLY A 142 -1.71 -28.78 -8.27
CA GLY A 142 -2.38 -29.73 -9.15
C GLY A 142 -1.41 -30.71 -9.79
N ASP A 143 -1.31 -31.91 -9.21
CA ASP A 143 -1.10 -33.14 -9.94
C ASP A 143 -1.56 -34.34 -9.11
N ASN A 144 -2.20 -35.30 -9.78
CA ASN A 144 -2.74 -36.51 -9.19
C ASN A 144 -1.59 -37.40 -8.68
N GLN A 145 -1.53 -37.66 -7.36
CA GLN A 145 -1.15 -38.97 -6.82
C GLN A 145 -1.37 -39.09 -5.30
N ASN A 146 -1.84 -40.27 -4.88
CA ASN A 146 -2.11 -40.74 -3.52
C ASN A 146 -1.20 -40.15 -2.42
N PRO A 147 -1.74 -39.53 -1.34
CA PRO A 147 -0.91 -39.05 -0.25
C PRO A 147 -0.67 -40.15 0.78
N LYS A 148 0.56 -40.69 0.81
CA LYS A 148 1.15 -41.18 2.06
C LYS A 148 1.58 -39.95 2.84
N TYR A 149 0.77 -39.52 3.81
CA TYR A 149 1.10 -38.41 4.70
C TYR A 149 2.40 -38.69 5.46
N THR A 150 3.47 -37.98 5.11
CA THR A 150 4.71 -37.97 5.89
C THR A 150 4.85 -36.66 6.67
N SER A 151 5.62 -36.68 7.75
CA SER A 151 5.95 -35.48 8.54
C SER A 151 6.60 -34.36 7.73
N ASN A 152 7.19 -34.67 6.57
CA ASN A 152 7.84 -33.71 5.69
C ASN A 152 6.83 -32.89 4.87
N ASP A 153 5.66 -33.47 4.57
CA ASP A 153 4.61 -32.81 3.79
C ASP A 153 3.96 -31.68 4.59
N ASP A 154 3.75 -31.87 5.90
CA ASP A 154 3.19 -30.84 6.79
C ASP A 154 4.09 -29.61 6.94
N ALA A 155 5.41 -29.82 7.03
CA ALA A 155 6.39 -28.73 7.09
C ALA A 155 6.41 -27.92 5.78
N ASN A 156 6.35 -28.61 4.63
CA ASN A 156 6.28 -27.97 3.32
C ASN A 156 4.95 -27.19 3.13
N CYS A 157 3.82 -27.77 3.53
CA CYS A 157 2.53 -27.09 3.52
C CYS A 157 2.56 -25.80 4.36
N ARG A 158 3.09 -25.86 5.60
CA ARG A 158 3.21 -24.67 6.46
C ARG A 158 4.14 -23.61 5.85
N LYS A 159 5.23 -24.02 5.21
CA LYS A 159 6.15 -23.10 4.53
C LYS A 159 5.47 -22.40 3.35
N LEU A 160 4.76 -23.15 2.51
CA LEU A 160 3.99 -22.61 1.37
C LEU A 160 2.92 -21.64 1.85
N GLY A 161 2.11 -22.04 2.83
CA GLY A 161 1.07 -21.18 3.40
C GLY A 161 1.64 -19.88 3.98
N LEU A 162 2.77 -19.94 4.70
CA LEU A 162 3.43 -18.76 5.24
C LEU A 162 3.92 -17.83 4.12
N GLN A 163 4.49 -18.39 3.06
CA GLN A 163 4.93 -17.61 1.90
C GLN A 163 3.77 -16.83 1.29
N VAL A 164 2.61 -17.47 1.08
CA VAL A 164 1.43 -16.81 0.52
C VAL A 164 0.93 -15.67 1.42
N VAL A 165 0.85 -15.89 2.74
CA VAL A 165 0.39 -14.83 3.67
C VAL A 165 1.39 -13.68 3.74
N SER A 166 2.70 -13.98 3.76
CA SER A 166 3.76 -12.96 3.79
C SER A 166 3.86 -12.13 2.50
N ALA A 167 3.38 -12.67 1.37
CA ALA A 167 3.35 -11.96 0.09
C ALA A 167 2.29 -10.84 0.07
N LEU A 168 1.32 -10.84 0.98
CA LEU A 168 0.25 -9.83 0.99
C LEU A 168 0.79 -8.40 1.09
N SER A 169 1.85 -8.17 1.87
CA SER A 169 2.49 -6.84 1.99
C SER A 169 3.12 -6.38 0.66
N SER A 170 3.53 -7.32 -0.20
CA SER A 170 4.02 -7.00 -1.56
C SER A 170 2.92 -6.89 -2.61
N GLU A 171 1.73 -7.47 -2.38
CA GLU A 171 0.56 -7.28 -3.23
C GLU A 171 -0.05 -5.88 -3.04
N LEU A 172 -0.06 -5.37 -1.80
CA LEU A 172 -0.68 -4.09 -1.45
C LEU A 172 0.34 -2.93 -1.42
N THR A 173 1.15 -2.80 -2.48
CA THR A 173 2.21 -1.77 -2.50
C THR A 173 1.68 -0.38 -2.76
N ASN A 174 0.66 -0.22 -3.60
CA ASN A 174 0.07 1.09 -3.86
C ASN A 174 -0.75 1.56 -2.66
N VAL A 175 -1.37 0.66 -1.90
CA VAL A 175 -1.96 0.99 -0.58
C VAL A 175 -0.94 1.65 0.34
N LYS A 176 0.29 1.12 0.42
CA LYS A 176 1.35 1.71 1.26
C LYS A 176 1.79 3.09 0.78
N LYS A 177 1.82 3.32 -0.53
CA LYS A 177 2.13 4.64 -1.12
C LYS A 177 0.99 5.64 -0.90
N ALA A 178 -0.25 5.23 -1.14
CA ALA A 178 -1.44 6.04 -0.92
C ALA A 178 -1.54 6.50 0.54
N ALA A 179 -1.15 5.65 1.49
CA ALA A 179 -1.13 5.96 2.92
C ALA A 179 -0.12 7.07 3.33
N THR A 180 0.78 7.49 2.44
CA THR A 180 1.70 8.62 2.68
C THR A 180 1.32 9.89 1.93
N MET A 181 0.23 9.85 1.16
CA MET A 181 -0.28 11.00 0.42
C MET A 181 -1.22 11.84 1.29
N ASP A 182 -1.41 13.10 0.90
CA ASP A 182 -2.33 14.04 1.52
C ASP A 182 -3.30 14.54 0.45
N SER A 183 -4.60 14.27 0.65
CA SER A 183 -5.64 14.60 -0.33
C SER A 183 -5.80 16.11 -0.52
N ASP A 184 -5.68 16.89 0.56
CA ASP A 184 -5.86 18.34 0.51
C ASP A 184 -4.69 19.00 -0.22
N VAL A 185 -3.48 18.46 -0.01
CA VAL A 185 -2.28 18.89 -0.76
C VAL A 185 -2.43 18.60 -2.25
N LEU A 186 -2.87 17.39 -2.63
CA LEU A 186 -3.08 17.03 -4.03
C LEU A 186 -4.11 17.94 -4.70
N SER A 187 -5.27 18.17 -4.06
CA SER A 187 -6.29 19.10 -4.59
C SER A 187 -5.77 20.55 -4.67
N SER A 188 -5.00 20.99 -3.68
CA SER A 188 -4.35 22.31 -3.71
C SER A 188 -3.39 22.43 -4.90
N ASP A 189 -2.62 21.39 -5.19
CA ASP A 189 -1.67 21.39 -6.31
C ASP A 189 -2.39 21.39 -7.68
N VAL A 190 -3.50 20.67 -7.83
CA VAL A 190 -4.36 20.78 -9.02
C VAL A 190 -4.88 22.21 -9.19
N MET A 191 -5.36 22.85 -8.10
CA MET A 191 -5.81 24.24 -8.14
C MET A 191 -4.69 25.21 -8.52
N LYS A 192 -3.44 24.97 -8.07
CA LYS A 192 -2.28 25.79 -8.44
C LYS A 192 -1.98 25.72 -9.93
N LEU A 193 -2.15 24.57 -10.58
CA LEU A 193 -2.02 24.45 -12.04
C LEU A 193 -3.05 25.34 -12.76
N SER A 194 -4.32 25.25 -12.36
CA SER A 194 -5.37 26.12 -12.93
C SER A 194 -5.06 27.60 -12.69
N LYS A 195 -4.60 27.95 -11.49
CA LYS A 195 -4.24 29.33 -11.15
C LYS A 195 -3.04 29.84 -11.96
N GLY A 196 -2.09 28.95 -12.26
CA GLY A 196 -0.95 29.26 -13.12
C GLY A 196 -1.40 29.75 -14.49
N LEU A 197 -2.40 29.11 -15.11
CA LEU A 197 -2.97 29.55 -16.39
C LEU A 197 -3.61 30.94 -16.32
N GLU A 198 -4.36 31.24 -15.25
CA GLU A 198 -4.93 32.57 -15.05
C GLU A 198 -3.83 33.66 -14.99
N ASN A 199 -2.71 33.34 -14.34
CA ASN A 199 -1.57 34.25 -14.26
C ASN A 199 -0.92 34.46 -15.62
N ILE A 200 -0.79 33.42 -16.46
CA ILE A 200 -0.30 33.58 -17.85
C ILE A 200 -1.26 34.48 -18.63
N ALA A 201 -2.56 34.24 -18.55
CA ALA A 201 -3.58 35.02 -19.25
C ALA A 201 -3.52 36.51 -18.84
N GLU A 202 -3.31 36.80 -17.55
CA GLU A 202 -3.10 38.16 -17.06
C GLU A 202 -1.86 38.80 -17.72
N VAL A 203 -0.74 38.07 -17.79
CA VAL A 203 0.51 38.57 -18.40
C VAL A 203 0.37 38.81 -19.90
N VAL A 204 -0.35 37.94 -20.62
CA VAL A 204 -0.65 38.13 -22.04
C VAL A 204 -1.47 39.40 -22.25
N ARG A 205 -2.53 39.60 -21.46
CA ARG A 205 -3.36 40.81 -21.51
C ARG A 205 -2.55 42.08 -21.20
N LEU A 206 -1.67 42.03 -20.20
CA LEU A 206 -0.77 43.14 -19.89
C LEU A 206 0.21 43.41 -21.03
N ASN A 207 0.70 42.37 -21.70
CA ASN A 207 1.63 42.49 -22.82
C ASN A 207 0.99 43.20 -24.03
N GLU A 208 -0.28 42.96 -24.30
CA GLU A 208 -1.04 43.62 -25.37
C GLU A 208 -1.24 45.12 -25.12
N ALA A 209 -1.32 45.53 -23.85
CA ALA A 209 -1.52 46.94 -23.46
C ALA A 209 -0.24 47.79 -23.53
N ILE A 210 0.93 47.21 -23.78
CA ILE A 210 2.21 47.94 -23.84
C ILE A 210 2.33 48.71 -25.15
N MET A 211 2.89 49.92 -25.13
CA MET A 211 3.34 50.65 -26.33
C MET A 211 4.70 50.08 -26.79
N GLY A 212 4.81 49.58 -28.02
CA GLY A 212 6.04 48.92 -28.49
C GLY A 212 5.88 48.12 -29.79
N SER A 213 6.92 47.39 -30.21
CA SER A 213 6.92 46.60 -31.45
C SER A 213 5.84 45.52 -31.46
N GLU A 214 4.92 45.62 -32.42
CA GLU A 214 3.82 44.67 -32.62
C GLU A 214 4.29 43.23 -32.86
N GLU A 215 5.45 43.05 -33.49
CA GLU A 215 6.00 41.73 -33.76
C GLU A 215 6.46 41.01 -32.49
N SER A 216 7.15 41.72 -31.59
CA SER A 216 7.60 41.14 -30.31
C SER A 216 6.42 40.79 -29.40
N LYS A 217 5.41 41.65 -29.35
CA LYS A 217 4.17 41.38 -28.61
C LYS A 217 3.47 40.14 -29.15
N ARG A 218 3.29 40.08 -30.49
CA ARG A 218 2.64 38.95 -31.17
C ARG A 218 3.36 37.64 -30.88
N ARG A 219 4.68 37.58 -31.04
CA ARG A 219 5.47 36.35 -30.79
C ARG A 219 5.34 35.85 -29.35
N PHE A 220 5.36 36.76 -28.38
CA PHE A 220 5.14 36.41 -26.97
C PHE A 220 3.74 35.86 -26.74
N SER A 221 2.70 36.57 -27.19
CA SER A 221 1.31 36.14 -27.03
C SER A 221 1.04 34.79 -27.72
N GLU A 222 1.54 34.59 -28.94
CA GLU A 222 1.43 33.31 -29.66
C GLU A 222 2.09 32.15 -28.91
N SER A 223 3.28 32.36 -28.35
CA SER A 223 3.98 31.34 -27.55
C SER A 223 3.21 30.99 -26.28
N MET A 224 2.71 32.01 -25.55
CA MET A 224 1.94 31.82 -24.33
C MET A 224 0.61 31.12 -24.61
N ASN A 225 -0.12 31.55 -25.63
CA ASN A 225 -1.40 30.96 -26.01
C ASN A 225 -1.25 29.49 -26.44
N ARG A 226 -0.17 29.14 -27.15
CA ARG A 226 0.11 27.75 -27.51
C ARG A 226 0.32 26.88 -26.27
N PHE A 227 1.11 27.37 -25.31
CA PHE A 227 1.33 26.66 -24.05
C PHE A 227 0.03 26.54 -23.25
N MET A 228 -0.73 27.64 -23.09
CA MET A 228 -1.98 27.64 -22.32
C MET A 228 -2.97 26.62 -22.86
N LYS A 229 -3.13 26.52 -24.19
CA LYS A 229 -4.02 25.53 -24.80
C LYS A 229 -3.61 24.09 -24.44
N MET A 230 -2.32 23.77 -24.56
CA MET A 230 -1.81 22.43 -24.21
C MET A 230 -2.00 22.14 -22.72
N ALA A 231 -1.67 23.10 -21.86
CA ALA A 231 -1.77 22.96 -20.42
C ALA A 231 -3.23 22.87 -19.94
N GLU A 232 -4.16 23.59 -20.55
CA GLU A 232 -5.60 23.52 -20.27
C GLU A 232 -6.14 22.11 -20.55
N GLU A 233 -5.80 21.52 -21.70
CA GLU A 233 -6.18 20.15 -22.04
C GLU A 233 -5.63 19.12 -21.03
N GLN A 234 -4.37 19.30 -20.58
CA GLN A 234 -3.75 18.46 -19.55
C GLN A 234 -4.43 18.62 -18.18
N ILE A 235 -4.70 19.86 -17.75
CA ILE A 235 -5.35 20.16 -16.47
C ILE A 235 -6.75 19.56 -16.41
N ILE A 236 -7.55 19.66 -17.48
CA ILE A 236 -8.88 19.05 -17.53
C ILE A 236 -8.80 17.53 -17.31
N ARG A 237 -7.80 16.87 -17.90
CA ARG A 237 -7.58 15.42 -17.70
C ARG A 237 -7.21 15.11 -16.26
N ILE A 238 -6.32 15.90 -15.66
CA ILE A 238 -5.91 15.73 -14.26
C ILE A 238 -7.09 15.94 -13.31
N GLN A 239 -7.92 16.96 -13.53
CA GLN A 239 -9.13 17.20 -12.73
C GLN A 239 -10.16 16.08 -12.86
N ALA A 240 -10.34 15.53 -14.07
CA ALA A 240 -11.19 14.37 -14.28
C ALA A 240 -10.64 13.14 -13.53
N GLN A 241 -9.33 12.93 -13.59
CA GLN A 241 -8.67 11.82 -12.89
C GLN A 241 -8.74 11.98 -11.36
N GLU A 242 -8.52 13.19 -10.84
CA GLU A 242 -8.71 13.52 -9.42
C GLU A 242 -10.13 13.14 -8.97
N SER A 243 -11.15 13.56 -9.72
CA SER A 243 -12.54 13.26 -9.40
C SER A 243 -12.83 11.76 -9.39
N VAL A 244 -12.27 10.99 -10.33
CA VAL A 244 -12.44 9.54 -10.40
C VAL A 244 -11.73 8.87 -9.23
N ALA A 245 -10.46 9.19 -9.00
CA ALA A 245 -9.66 8.63 -7.92
C ALA A 245 -10.31 8.87 -6.55
N LEU A 246 -10.73 10.10 -6.25
CA LEU A 246 -11.38 10.42 -4.98
C LEU A 246 -12.76 9.76 -4.83
N SER A 247 -13.51 9.56 -5.93
CA SER A 247 -14.74 8.78 -5.90
C SER A 247 -14.47 7.32 -5.55
N LEU A 248 -13.44 6.71 -6.14
CA LEU A 248 -13.05 5.33 -5.82
C LEU A 248 -12.57 5.18 -4.38
N VAL A 249 -11.84 6.16 -3.85
CA VAL A 249 -11.43 6.21 -2.43
C VAL A 249 -12.66 6.26 -1.53
N LYS A 250 -13.66 7.07 -1.88
CA LYS A 250 -14.91 7.15 -1.13
C LYS A 250 -15.67 5.82 -1.18
N GLU A 251 -15.82 5.22 -2.35
CA GLU A 251 -16.50 3.93 -2.52
C GLU A 251 -15.81 2.81 -1.75
N ILE A 252 -14.48 2.71 -1.79
CA ILE A 252 -13.75 1.67 -1.06
C ILE A 252 -13.83 1.89 0.46
N THR A 253 -13.84 3.16 0.89
CA THR A 253 -14.06 3.51 2.31
C THR A 253 -15.47 3.12 2.74
N GLU A 254 -16.50 3.42 1.95
CA GLU A 254 -17.87 2.99 2.21
C GLU A 254 -18.02 1.46 2.21
N TYR A 255 -17.31 0.76 1.33
CA TYR A 255 -17.31 -0.70 1.26
C TYR A 255 -16.80 -1.35 2.56
N PHE A 256 -15.74 -0.82 3.17
CA PHE A 256 -15.14 -1.38 4.38
C PHE A 256 -15.61 -0.76 5.71
N HIS A 257 -16.06 0.49 5.71
CA HIS A 257 -16.50 1.23 6.92
C HIS A 257 -18.02 1.49 6.97
N GLY A 258 -18.76 1.25 5.89
CA GLY A 258 -20.20 1.48 5.80
C GLY A 258 -20.57 2.96 5.94
N ASN A 259 -21.74 3.24 6.56
CA ASN A 259 -22.28 4.59 6.72
C ASN A 259 -21.39 5.55 7.53
N LEU A 260 -20.40 5.03 8.27
CA LEU A 260 -19.45 5.83 9.04
C LEU A 260 -18.40 6.52 8.17
N ALA A 261 -18.29 6.15 6.89
CA ALA A 261 -17.45 6.87 5.93
C ALA A 261 -17.83 8.35 5.81
N LYS A 262 -19.08 8.71 6.11
CA LYS A 262 -19.56 10.11 6.14
C LYS A 262 -19.02 10.92 7.31
N GLU A 263 -18.52 10.26 8.35
CA GLU A 263 -17.91 10.87 9.54
C GLU A 263 -16.38 10.86 9.47
N GLU A 264 -15.79 10.20 8.46
CA GLU A 264 -14.34 10.10 8.32
C GLU A 264 -13.77 11.44 7.83
N ALA A 265 -13.04 12.11 8.73
CA ALA A 265 -12.47 13.43 8.45
C ALA A 265 -11.30 13.38 7.45
N HIS A 266 -10.68 12.21 7.25
CA HIS A 266 -9.49 12.06 6.42
C HIS A 266 -9.73 11.07 5.26
N PRO A 267 -9.86 11.54 4.01
CA PRO A 267 -10.22 10.70 2.85
C PRO A 267 -9.35 9.46 2.67
N LEU A 268 -8.05 9.56 2.97
CA LEU A 268 -7.08 8.47 2.77
C LEU A 268 -6.86 7.59 4.02
N ARG A 269 -7.68 7.75 5.07
CA ARG A 269 -7.53 7.03 6.35
C ARG A 269 -7.48 5.52 6.17
N ILE A 270 -8.32 4.98 5.29
CA ILE A 270 -8.40 3.54 5.03
C ILE A 270 -7.04 2.95 4.66
N PHE A 271 -6.27 3.63 3.80
CA PHE A 271 -4.95 3.17 3.40
C PHE A 271 -3.96 3.19 4.56
N MET A 272 -4.03 4.18 5.45
CA MET A 272 -3.20 4.25 6.64
C MET A 272 -3.44 3.06 7.58
N VAL A 273 -4.71 2.75 7.85
CA VAL A 273 -5.09 1.60 8.70
C VAL A 273 -4.56 0.30 8.11
N VAL A 274 -4.72 0.10 6.79
CA VAL A 274 -4.25 -1.13 6.13
C VAL A 274 -2.72 -1.19 6.11
N ARG A 275 -2.01 -0.10 5.80
CA ARG A 275 -0.53 -0.04 5.85
C ARG A 275 -0.01 -0.42 7.25
N ASP A 276 -0.61 0.15 8.29
CA ASP A 276 -0.18 -0.09 9.67
C ASP A 276 -0.46 -1.54 10.06
N PHE A 277 -1.61 -2.08 9.65
CA PHE A 277 -1.91 -3.49 9.82
C PHE A 277 -0.93 -4.41 9.08
N LEU A 278 -0.56 -4.10 7.84
CA LEU A 278 0.42 -4.87 7.08
C LEU A 278 1.79 -4.90 7.77
N THR A 279 2.20 -3.79 8.38
CA THR A 279 3.43 -3.72 9.17
C THR A 279 3.39 -4.68 10.37
N VAL A 280 2.23 -4.74 11.04
CA VAL A 280 1.99 -5.67 12.15
C VAL A 280 1.95 -7.12 11.65
N LEU A 281 1.28 -7.38 10.53
CA LEU A 281 1.18 -8.70 9.91
C LEU A 281 2.56 -9.24 9.52
N ASP A 282 3.40 -8.42 8.90
CA ASP A 282 4.77 -8.77 8.51
C ASP A 282 5.60 -9.21 9.72
N ARG A 283 5.43 -8.53 10.86
CA ARG A 283 6.06 -8.92 12.12
C ARG A 283 5.55 -10.28 12.60
N VAL A 284 4.22 -10.49 12.63
CA VAL A 284 3.62 -11.76 13.08
C VAL A 284 4.03 -12.93 12.16
N CYS A 285 4.08 -12.73 10.85
CA CYS A 285 4.55 -13.74 9.89
C CYS A 285 5.98 -14.19 10.19
N ARG A 286 6.88 -13.25 10.53
CA ARG A 286 8.25 -13.58 10.97
C ARG A 286 8.26 -14.37 12.27
N GLU A 287 7.48 -13.96 13.26
CA GLU A 287 7.37 -14.66 14.56
C GLU A 287 6.83 -16.09 14.39
N VAL A 288 5.78 -16.29 13.57
CA VAL A 288 5.23 -17.61 13.24
C VAL A 288 6.21 -18.48 12.45
N GLY A 289 6.98 -17.89 11.53
CA GLY A 289 8.04 -18.59 10.79
C GLY A 289 9.09 -19.20 11.71
N MET A 290 9.59 -18.42 12.68
CA MET A 290 10.55 -18.92 13.68
C MET A 290 9.98 -20.05 14.54
N ILE A 291 8.70 -19.97 14.92
CA ILE A 291 8.04 -21.00 15.72
C ILE A 291 7.92 -22.31 14.92
N ASN A 292 7.57 -22.22 13.64
CA ASN A 292 7.49 -23.38 12.76
C ASN A 292 8.86 -24.06 12.59
N GLU A 293 9.93 -23.30 12.38
CA GLU A 293 11.30 -23.85 12.30
C GLU A 293 11.74 -24.56 13.58
N ARG A 294 11.52 -23.95 14.75
CA ARG A 294 11.84 -24.57 16.06
C ARG A 294 11.08 -25.87 16.30
N THR A 295 9.83 -25.92 15.86
CA THR A 295 8.98 -27.12 15.98
C THR A 295 9.51 -28.25 15.09
N ILE A 296 9.95 -27.93 13.87
CA ILE A 296 10.56 -28.90 12.94
C ILE A 296 11.86 -29.46 13.54
N ILE A 297 12.76 -28.59 14.02
CA ILE A 297 14.04 -29.01 14.62
C ILE A 297 13.81 -29.92 15.85
N SER A 298 12.87 -29.56 16.72
CA SER A 298 12.56 -30.36 17.91
C SER A 298 11.96 -31.74 17.57
N SER A 299 11.19 -31.83 16.48
CA SER A 299 10.62 -33.10 16.01
C SER A 299 11.65 -34.03 15.35
N ALA A 300 12.71 -33.47 14.75
CA ALA A 300 13.81 -34.22 14.14
C ALA A 300 14.78 -34.81 15.18
N HIS A 301 14.71 -34.39 16.44
CA HIS A 301 15.55 -34.86 17.55
C HIS A 301 14.81 -35.81 18.52
N LYS A 302 13.89 -36.65 18.03
CA LYS A 302 13.40 -37.78 18.84
C LYS A 302 14.52 -38.79 19.06
N PHE A 303 15.09 -38.79 20.27
CA PHE A 303 16.09 -39.77 20.71
C PHE A 303 15.55 -41.21 20.57
N PRO A 304 16.35 -42.18 20.09
CA PRO A 304 15.97 -43.58 20.12
C PRO A 304 15.83 -44.02 21.58
N ILE A 305 14.71 -44.66 21.92
CA ILE A 305 14.54 -45.37 23.19
C ILE A 305 15.62 -46.48 23.22
N PRO A 306 16.49 -46.56 24.24
CA PRO A 306 17.49 -47.62 24.30
C PRO A 306 16.79 -48.95 24.56
N VAL A 307 16.87 -49.89 23.61
CA VAL A 307 16.47 -51.28 23.85
C VAL A 307 17.59 -51.94 24.64
N ASN A 308 17.29 -52.35 25.87
CA ASN A 308 18.24 -52.94 26.80
C ASN A 308 18.66 -54.36 26.30
N PRO A 309 19.93 -54.66 26.01
CA PRO A 309 20.33 -55.94 25.38
C PRO A 309 20.47 -57.13 26.34
N ALA A 310 20.10 -57.00 27.61
CA ALA A 310 20.41 -57.99 28.64
C ALA A 310 19.15 -58.71 29.17
N MET A 311 18.58 -59.60 28.36
CA MET A 311 18.01 -60.85 28.84
C MET A 311 18.29 -61.95 27.80
N GLN A 312 19.32 -62.74 28.11
CA GLN A 312 19.87 -63.80 27.29
C GLN A 312 18.94 -65.01 27.17
N ALA A 313 19.15 -65.69 26.05
CA ALA A 313 18.75 -67.04 25.71
C ALA A 313 18.73 -68.05 26.87
N VAL A 314 17.66 -68.85 26.90
CA VAL A 314 17.69 -70.21 27.43
C VAL A 314 17.04 -71.13 26.40
N VAL A 315 17.90 -71.86 25.68
CA VAL A 315 17.82 -73.29 25.31
C VAL A 315 16.46 -73.86 24.88
N SER A 316 16.34 -74.29 23.62
CA SER A 316 16.29 -75.74 23.26
C SER A 316 15.83 -75.97 21.81
N GLU A 317 16.75 -76.52 21.03
CA GLU A 317 16.50 -77.52 19.97
C GLU A 317 15.31 -78.43 20.29
N PHE A 318 14.38 -78.59 19.35
CA PHE A 318 13.91 -79.88 18.83
C PHE A 318 12.89 -79.65 17.72
N ARG A 319 13.33 -79.79 16.47
CA ARG A 319 12.45 -79.92 15.30
C ARG A 319 12.27 -81.42 15.05
N GLY A 320 11.11 -81.97 15.40
CA GLY A 320 10.86 -83.40 15.29
C GLY A 320 9.40 -83.82 15.33
N ARG A 321 8.77 -83.81 14.14
CA ARG A 321 7.93 -84.91 13.61
C ARG A 321 6.44 -85.06 14.03
N ARG A 322 5.60 -84.99 12.98
CA ARG A 322 4.34 -85.72 12.65
C ARG A 322 3.00 -85.44 13.37
N GLN A 323 2.04 -85.02 12.53
CA GLN A 323 0.66 -85.55 12.29
C GLN A 323 -0.05 -86.32 13.42
N TYR A 324 -1.28 -85.92 13.78
CA TYR A 324 -2.57 -86.58 13.44
C TYR A 324 -3.78 -85.91 14.17
N SER A 325 -4.84 -85.62 13.41
CA SER A 325 -6.31 -85.81 13.60
C SER A 325 -7.08 -85.62 14.93
N SER A 326 -8.38 -85.29 14.74
CA SER A 326 -9.61 -85.40 15.57
C SER A 326 -9.98 -84.16 16.40
N SER A 327 -11.06 -83.41 16.16
CA SER A 327 -12.51 -83.63 15.92
C SER A 327 -13.35 -83.37 17.18
N ASP A 328 -14.55 -82.83 16.91
CA ASP A 328 -15.77 -82.82 17.74
C ASP A 328 -15.86 -81.71 18.80
N ASP A 329 -16.99 -81.07 19.07
CA ASP A 329 -18.24 -80.82 18.33
C ASP A 329 -19.07 -79.86 19.22
N GLU A 330 -20.21 -79.43 18.69
CA GLU A 330 -21.39 -78.87 19.39
C GLU A 330 -21.41 -77.41 19.86
N SER A 331 -22.57 -76.75 19.96
CA SER A 331 -23.79 -76.65 19.14
C SER A 331 -24.66 -75.57 19.82
N SER A 332 -25.57 -74.99 19.03
CA SER A 332 -26.89 -74.49 19.46
C SER A 332 -27.04 -73.09 20.06
N SER A 333 -27.63 -72.24 19.22
CA SER A 333 -28.44 -71.04 19.51
C SER A 333 -29.73 -71.38 20.28
N PRO A 334 -30.55 -70.37 20.64
CA PRO A 334 -31.59 -69.88 19.72
C PRO A 334 -31.40 -68.45 19.22
#